data_AF-A0A9P9L9P1-F1
#
_entry.id   AF-A0A9P9L9P1-F1
#
_cell.length_a   1.000
_cell.length_b   1.000
_cell.length_c   1.000
_cell.angle_alpha   90.00
_cell.angle_beta   90.00
_cell.angle_gamma   90.00
#
_symmetry.space_group_name_H-M   'P 1'
#
loop_
_entity.id
_entity.type
_entity.pdbx_description
1 polymer ?
#
loop_
_entity_poly.entity_id
_entity_poly.type
_entity_poly.pdbx_seq_one_letter_code
_entity_poly.pdbx_strand_id
1 'polypeptide(L)'
;NAMNNSHIYTGPWIYQSRGKILGATITLSTIQAGFLLSGITFLVGLAGNAAWGISKYIFHQLSSTRDPKHAKFRQQQAILKNSGTATNSAWKFLIQIWAWRKYKKTRTWRLRTLGLLSAAVFISIGFGVASIFCSRVLGSSIDYFLVQSPSCGAWLFDTSNAETKLNLSIQSQSKMLSDASSAADYARTCYNTTNLSGRQCGVFPTSQIEWSTNLNASCPFKNGTCAFSDTAAYQMDTGYLDSHEVLGINAKPDERIAVRKVATCAPIRAHPYMKDDNITVPGEETINPSIRFEMGALLNETGNTTFEYNLLSRYCQIGPDLQTVTDMGISRTWSPIPDLQRADGQVSLFLFSQNSVKYAHPNDDYVFKANKSNIVGEIILYDYNYYVAIFGCVDQYQLCN
;
A
#
# COMPACT_ATOMS: atom_id res chain seq x y z
N ASN A 1 16.26 -7.86 0.87
CA ASN A 1 15.69 -8.88 1.77
C ASN A 1 14.48 -9.50 1.14
N ALA A 2 14.58 -10.79 0.80
CA ALA A 2 13.50 -11.56 0.21
C ALA A 2 12.25 -11.46 1.08
N MET A 3 11.09 -11.27 0.44
CA MET A 3 9.77 -11.46 1.03
C MET A 3 9.67 -12.91 1.53
N ASN A 4 10.20 -13.18 2.72
CA ASN A 4 10.27 -14.52 3.27
C ASN A 4 8.91 -14.88 3.86
N ASN A 5 8.23 -15.82 3.20
CA ASN A 5 6.91 -16.35 3.51
C ASN A 5 5.81 -15.30 3.73
N SER A 6 5.19 -14.95 2.60
CA SER A 6 3.88 -14.33 2.53
C SER A 6 2.92 -14.99 3.52
N HIS A 7 2.58 -14.28 4.60
CA HIS A 7 1.48 -14.60 5.51
C HIS A 7 0.12 -14.47 4.82
N ILE A 8 0.03 -14.81 3.54
CA ILE A 8 -1.20 -14.85 2.78
C ILE A 8 -2.02 -16.02 3.33
N TYR A 9 -3.21 -15.69 3.81
CA TYR A 9 -4.18 -16.68 4.25
C TYR A 9 -4.63 -17.52 3.06
N THR A 10 -4.53 -18.84 3.20
CA THR A 10 -5.06 -19.82 2.24
C THR A 10 -6.29 -20.49 2.84
N GLY A 11 -7.39 -20.51 2.08
CA GLY A 11 -8.70 -20.92 2.58
C GLY A 11 -9.81 -19.91 2.27
N PRO A 12 -11.03 -20.20 2.74
CA PRO A 12 -12.19 -19.34 2.53
C PRO A 12 -12.17 -18.12 3.47
N TRP A 13 -12.43 -16.94 2.93
CA TRP A 13 -12.55 -15.69 3.67
C TRP A 13 -13.57 -14.75 3.00
N ILE A 14 -13.93 -13.67 3.67
CA ILE A 14 -14.89 -12.69 3.15
C ILE A 14 -14.15 -11.38 2.94
N TYR A 15 -14.11 -10.91 1.70
CA TYR A 15 -13.69 -9.56 1.36
C TYR A 15 -14.82 -8.59 1.71
N GLN A 16 -14.66 -7.88 2.83
CA GLN A 16 -15.77 -7.14 3.43
C GLN A 16 -16.26 -5.98 2.55
N SER A 17 -15.40 -5.41 1.70
CA SER A 17 -15.79 -4.34 0.76
C SER A 17 -16.81 -4.81 -0.30
N ARG A 18 -16.93 -6.11 -0.57
CA ARG A 18 -17.97 -6.70 -1.46
C ARG A 18 -19.11 -7.37 -0.70
N GLY A 19 -19.12 -7.28 0.63
CA GLY A 19 -20.13 -7.90 1.49
C GLY A 19 -20.08 -9.43 1.52
N LYS A 20 -21.02 -10.03 2.26
CA LYS A 20 -20.98 -11.47 2.59
C LYS A 20 -21.12 -12.42 1.40
N ILE A 21 -21.84 -12.01 0.36
CA ILE A 21 -22.18 -12.89 -0.78
C ILE A 21 -21.14 -12.74 -1.89
N LEU A 22 -20.95 -11.52 -2.41
CA LEU A 22 -20.02 -11.26 -3.51
C LEU A 22 -18.56 -11.18 -3.05
N GLY A 23 -18.32 -10.98 -1.75
CA GLY A 23 -17.00 -11.00 -1.15
C GLY A 23 -16.53 -12.39 -0.71
N ALA A 24 -17.38 -13.42 -0.80
CA ALA A 24 -16.97 -14.80 -0.48
C ALA A 24 -15.85 -15.25 -1.42
N THR A 25 -14.65 -15.32 -0.88
CA THR A 25 -13.41 -15.53 -1.64
C THR A 25 -12.67 -16.73 -1.08
N ILE A 26 -12.06 -17.53 -1.94
CA ILE A 26 -11.16 -18.61 -1.53
C ILE A 26 -9.78 -18.37 -2.12
N THR A 27 -8.79 -18.26 -1.25
CA THR A 27 -7.39 -18.16 -1.69
C THR A 27 -6.81 -19.56 -1.75
N LEU A 28 -6.27 -19.95 -2.90
CA LEU A 28 -5.67 -21.25 -3.15
C LEU A 28 -4.24 -21.08 -3.65
N SER A 29 -3.40 -22.09 -3.43
CA SER A 29 -2.12 -22.17 -4.12
C SER A 29 -2.31 -22.32 -5.63
N THR A 30 -1.33 -21.91 -6.43
CA THR A 30 -1.37 -21.99 -7.90
C THR A 30 -1.73 -23.39 -8.40
N ILE A 31 -1.23 -24.43 -7.74
CA ILE A 31 -1.49 -25.83 -8.10
C ILE A 31 -2.96 -26.20 -7.81
N GLN A 32 -3.46 -25.88 -6.62
CA GLN A 32 -4.85 -26.17 -6.22
C GLN A 32 -5.85 -25.38 -7.06
N ALA A 33 -5.56 -24.10 -7.34
CA ALA A 33 -6.35 -23.27 -8.24
C ALA A 33 -6.41 -23.88 -9.65
N GLY A 34 -5.28 -24.42 -10.14
CA GLY A 34 -5.22 -25.15 -11.41
C GLY A 34 -6.16 -26.36 -11.44
N PHE A 35 -6.14 -27.21 -10.41
CA PHE A 35 -7.05 -28.35 -10.32
C PHE A 35 -8.52 -27.94 -10.28
N LEU A 36 -8.87 -26.91 -9.50
CA LEU A 36 -10.23 -26.40 -9.43
C LEU A 36 -10.68 -25.87 -10.80
N LEU A 37 -9.83 -25.09 -11.48
CA LEU A 37 -10.13 -24.56 -12.80
C LEU A 37 -10.32 -25.67 -13.84
N SER A 38 -9.45 -26.69 -13.84
CA SER A 38 -9.61 -27.86 -14.72
C SER A 38 -10.94 -28.58 -14.46
N GLY A 39 -11.32 -28.74 -13.18
CA GLY A 39 -12.59 -29.34 -12.78
C GLY A 39 -13.81 -28.53 -13.29
N ILE A 40 -13.82 -27.22 -13.08
CA ILE A 40 -14.90 -26.33 -13.55
C ILE A 40 -14.99 -26.35 -15.08
N THR A 41 -13.86 -26.26 -15.77
CA THR A 41 -13.79 -26.29 -17.24
C THR A 41 -14.36 -27.61 -17.78
N PHE A 42 -14.00 -28.74 -17.15
CA PHE A 42 -14.54 -30.05 -17.49
C PHE A 42 -16.05 -30.14 -17.28
N LEU A 43 -16.56 -29.64 -16.15
CA LEU A 43 -18.01 -29.60 -15.85
C LEU A 43 -18.78 -28.77 -16.88
N VAL A 44 -18.27 -27.61 -17.28
CA VAL A 44 -18.87 -26.79 -18.35
C VAL A 44 -18.89 -27.54 -19.68
N GLY A 45 -17.82 -28.29 -20.00
CA GLY A 45 -17.78 -29.17 -21.16
C GLY A 45 -18.85 -30.28 -21.13
N LEU A 46 -19.04 -30.94 -19.98
CA LEU A 46 -20.10 -31.93 -19.79
C LEU A 46 -21.49 -31.32 -19.94
N ALA A 47 -21.71 -30.13 -19.36
CA ALA A 47 -22.96 -29.40 -19.50
C ALA A 47 -23.26 -29.06 -20.97
N GLY A 48 -22.24 -28.67 -21.75
CA GLY A 48 -22.36 -28.42 -23.18
C GLY A 48 -22.75 -29.67 -23.98
N ASN A 49 -22.18 -30.83 -23.63
CA ASN A 49 -22.57 -32.12 -24.22
C ASN A 49 -24.01 -32.49 -23.89
N ALA A 50 -24.44 -32.31 -22.63
CA ALA A 50 -25.81 -32.55 -22.21
C ALA A 50 -26.80 -31.59 -22.90
N ALA A 51 -26.46 -30.31 -23.00
CA ALA A 51 -27.27 -29.30 -23.70
C ALA A 51 -27.48 -29.66 -25.17
N TRP A 52 -26.44 -30.14 -25.86
CA TRP A 52 -26.60 -30.67 -27.21
C TRP A 52 -27.45 -31.94 -27.25
N GLY A 53 -27.27 -32.85 -26.29
CA GLY A 53 -28.07 -34.06 -26.16
C GLY A 53 -29.57 -33.77 -26.08
N ILE A 54 -29.96 -32.76 -25.29
CA ILE A 54 -31.35 -32.31 -25.19
C ILE A 54 -31.79 -31.63 -26.50
N SER A 55 -30.96 -30.72 -27.03
CA SER A 55 -31.28 -29.97 -28.25
C SER A 55 -31.49 -30.87 -29.46
N LYS A 56 -30.60 -31.85 -29.70
CA LYS A 56 -30.71 -32.79 -30.81
C LYS A 56 -31.95 -33.69 -30.69
N TYR A 57 -32.34 -34.04 -29.47
CA TYR A 57 -33.56 -34.79 -29.21
C TYR A 57 -34.79 -33.95 -29.56
N ILE A 58 -34.86 -32.70 -29.10
CA ILE A 58 -35.96 -31.78 -29.43
C ILE A 58 -36.04 -31.58 -30.95
N PHE A 59 -34.92 -31.29 -31.63
CA PHE A 59 -34.90 -31.13 -33.08
C PHE A 59 -35.33 -32.40 -33.83
N HIS A 60 -34.91 -33.59 -33.35
CA HIS A 60 -35.33 -34.87 -33.89
C HIS A 60 -36.84 -35.06 -33.77
N GLN A 61 -37.41 -34.82 -32.58
CA GLN A 61 -38.83 -35.01 -32.30
C GLN A 61 -39.70 -34.03 -33.09
N LEU A 62 -39.38 -32.73 -33.08
CA LEU A 62 -40.12 -31.72 -33.85
C LEU A 62 -40.06 -31.96 -35.36
N SER A 63 -39.00 -32.62 -35.83
CA SER A 63 -38.82 -32.94 -37.25
C SER A 63 -39.35 -34.33 -37.62
N SER A 64 -39.78 -35.14 -36.66
CA SER A 64 -40.24 -36.52 -36.91
C SER A 64 -41.60 -36.53 -37.61
N THR A 65 -41.80 -37.47 -38.53
CA THR A 65 -43.04 -37.61 -39.32
C THR A 65 -43.18 -39.05 -39.79
N ARG A 66 -44.42 -39.49 -40.06
CA ARG A 66 -44.72 -40.84 -40.56
C ARG A 66 -44.73 -40.93 -42.09
N ASP A 67 -44.67 -39.80 -42.79
CA ASP A 67 -44.78 -39.78 -44.26
C ASP A 67 -43.49 -40.23 -44.97
N PRO A 68 -43.59 -40.86 -46.16
CA PRO A 68 -42.42 -41.20 -46.97
C PRO A 68 -41.64 -39.94 -47.37
N LYS A 69 -40.46 -39.75 -46.78
CA LYS A 69 -39.58 -38.60 -47.08
C LYS A 69 -38.29 -38.97 -47.79
N HIS A 70 -37.76 -38.00 -48.53
CA HIS A 70 -36.52 -38.07 -49.31
C HIS A 70 -35.29 -38.47 -48.47
N ALA A 71 -34.27 -39.00 -49.14
CA ALA A 71 -33.01 -39.45 -48.53
C ALA A 71 -32.34 -38.39 -47.62
N LYS A 72 -32.42 -37.10 -47.97
CA LYS A 72 -31.88 -35.99 -47.15
C LYS A 72 -32.49 -35.91 -45.75
N PHE A 73 -33.79 -36.12 -45.65
CA PHE A 73 -34.51 -36.09 -44.38
C PHE A 73 -34.04 -37.24 -43.48
N ARG A 74 -33.90 -38.45 -44.06
CA ARG A 74 -33.39 -39.62 -43.34
C ARG A 74 -31.95 -39.41 -42.86
N GLN A 75 -31.10 -38.77 -43.68
CA GLN A 75 -29.74 -38.40 -43.29
C GLN A 75 -29.74 -37.40 -42.12
N GLN A 76 -30.59 -36.37 -42.13
CA GLN A 76 -30.69 -35.42 -41.00
C GLN A 76 -31.12 -36.12 -39.70
N GLN A 77 -32.13 -36.97 -39.77
CA GLN A 77 -32.59 -37.74 -38.61
C GLN A 77 -31.52 -38.72 -38.11
N ALA A 78 -30.78 -39.35 -39.02
CA ALA A 78 -29.65 -40.21 -38.66
C ALA A 78 -28.51 -39.42 -37.99
N ILE A 79 -28.23 -38.20 -38.44
CA ILE A 79 -27.24 -37.32 -37.79
C ILE A 79 -27.74 -36.94 -36.39
N LEU A 80 -28.99 -36.50 -36.23
CA LEU A 80 -29.55 -36.10 -34.93
C LEU A 80 -29.61 -37.27 -33.93
N LYS A 81 -29.89 -38.49 -34.40
CA LYS A 81 -29.96 -39.70 -33.57
C LYS A 81 -28.58 -40.23 -33.16
N ASN A 82 -27.61 -40.21 -34.08
CA ASN A 82 -26.34 -40.91 -33.89
C ASN A 82 -25.16 -40.02 -33.49
N SER A 83 -25.28 -38.69 -33.60
CA SER A 83 -24.16 -37.82 -33.28
C SER A 83 -24.06 -37.57 -31.78
N GLY A 84 -22.92 -37.91 -31.17
CA GLY A 84 -22.68 -37.75 -29.74
C GLY A 84 -22.57 -36.29 -29.30
N THR A 85 -21.82 -35.47 -30.05
CA THR A 85 -21.47 -34.08 -29.69
C THR A 85 -21.96 -33.06 -30.72
N ALA A 86 -22.05 -31.79 -30.32
CA ALA A 86 -22.45 -30.68 -31.18
C ALA A 86 -21.47 -30.50 -32.34
N THR A 87 -20.16 -30.55 -32.07
CA THR A 87 -19.09 -30.40 -33.07
C THR A 87 -19.15 -31.48 -34.14
N ASN A 88 -19.34 -32.75 -33.74
CA ASN A 88 -19.49 -33.86 -34.68
C ASN A 88 -20.76 -33.69 -35.53
N SER A 89 -21.86 -33.26 -34.92
CA SER A 89 -23.11 -32.98 -35.63
C SER A 89 -22.94 -31.85 -36.66
N ALA A 90 -22.28 -30.76 -36.27
CA ALA A 90 -21.96 -29.64 -37.15
C ALA A 90 -21.11 -30.09 -38.35
N TRP A 91 -20.07 -30.89 -38.12
CA TRP A 91 -19.24 -31.46 -39.17
C TRP A 91 -20.05 -32.31 -40.16
N LYS A 92 -20.93 -33.18 -39.64
CA LYS A 92 -21.80 -34.01 -40.51
C LYS A 92 -22.83 -33.17 -41.28
N PHE A 93 -23.40 -32.13 -40.68
CA PHE A 93 -24.30 -31.21 -41.39
C PHE A 93 -23.57 -30.39 -42.46
N LEU A 94 -22.32 -29.98 -42.22
CA LEU A 94 -21.46 -29.31 -43.22
C LEU A 94 -21.21 -30.22 -44.42
N ILE A 95 -20.79 -31.47 -44.18
CA ILE A 95 -20.60 -32.47 -45.26
C ILE A 95 -21.92 -32.66 -46.02
N GLN A 96 -23.05 -32.76 -45.31
CA GLN A 96 -24.36 -32.93 -45.95
C GLN A 96 -24.72 -31.71 -46.83
N ILE A 97 -24.48 -30.48 -46.37
CA ILE A 97 -24.71 -29.27 -47.17
C ILE A 97 -23.83 -29.28 -48.42
N TRP A 98 -22.56 -29.65 -48.29
CA TRP A 98 -21.61 -29.68 -49.38
C TRP A 98 -21.90 -30.77 -50.41
N ALA A 99 -22.17 -31.99 -49.97
CA ALA A 99 -22.47 -33.13 -50.85
C ALA A 99 -23.67 -32.85 -51.76
N TRP A 100 -24.67 -32.12 -51.26
CA TRP A 100 -25.89 -31.85 -52.00
C TRP A 100 -25.94 -30.45 -52.65
N ARG A 101 -24.82 -29.72 -52.72
CA ARG A 101 -24.77 -28.32 -53.19
C ARG A 101 -25.22 -28.10 -54.65
N LYS A 102 -25.09 -29.12 -55.51
CA LYS A 102 -25.40 -29.05 -56.95
C LYS A 102 -26.88 -29.36 -57.28
N TYR A 103 -27.69 -29.79 -56.31
CA TYR A 103 -29.08 -30.23 -56.56
C TYR A 103 -30.10 -29.10 -56.36
N LYS A 104 -30.61 -28.53 -57.46
CA LYS A 104 -31.48 -27.32 -57.47
C LYS A 104 -32.83 -27.47 -56.74
N LYS A 105 -33.46 -28.66 -56.71
CA LYS A 105 -34.77 -28.91 -56.04
C LYS A 105 -34.75 -28.91 -54.50
N THR A 106 -33.69 -28.41 -53.86
CA THR A 106 -33.46 -28.65 -52.42
C THR A 106 -33.23 -27.40 -51.57
N ARG A 107 -33.62 -26.21 -52.08
CA ARG A 107 -33.42 -24.91 -51.41
C ARG A 107 -34.02 -24.85 -50.00
N THR A 108 -35.29 -25.22 -49.82
CA THR A 108 -35.98 -25.20 -48.51
C THR A 108 -35.34 -26.15 -47.50
N TRP A 109 -34.87 -27.31 -47.97
CA TRP A 109 -34.17 -28.30 -47.14
C TRP A 109 -32.77 -27.85 -46.75
N ARG A 110 -32.09 -27.12 -47.63
CA ARG A 110 -30.78 -26.50 -47.34
C ARG A 110 -30.88 -25.50 -46.21
N LEU A 111 -31.93 -24.66 -46.18
CA LEU A 111 -32.19 -23.72 -45.09
C LEU A 111 -32.41 -24.44 -43.75
N ARG A 112 -33.14 -25.56 -43.74
CA ARG A 112 -33.30 -26.39 -42.53
C ARG A 112 -31.99 -27.00 -42.05
N THR A 113 -31.18 -27.59 -42.94
CA THR A 113 -29.85 -28.10 -42.54
C THR A 113 -28.96 -26.98 -42.03
N LEU A 114 -29.06 -25.78 -42.61
CA LEU A 114 -28.32 -24.61 -42.17
C LEU A 114 -28.73 -24.18 -40.75
N GLY A 115 -30.02 -24.25 -40.42
CA GLY A 115 -30.52 -23.99 -39.06
C GLY A 115 -30.05 -25.03 -38.03
N LEU A 116 -29.98 -26.31 -38.40
CA LEU A 116 -29.42 -27.36 -37.53
C LEU A 116 -27.90 -27.20 -37.35
N LEU A 117 -27.21 -26.84 -38.43
CA LEU A 117 -25.79 -26.49 -38.38
C LEU A 117 -25.54 -25.29 -37.47
N SER A 118 -26.32 -24.20 -37.62
CA SER A 118 -26.15 -23.00 -36.82
C SER A 118 -26.41 -23.29 -35.34
N ALA A 119 -27.43 -24.08 -35.01
CA ALA A 119 -27.69 -24.51 -33.63
C ALA A 119 -26.53 -25.34 -33.05
N ALA A 120 -26.00 -26.30 -33.81
CA ALA A 120 -24.87 -27.11 -33.38
C ALA A 120 -23.59 -26.28 -33.17
N VAL A 121 -23.31 -25.36 -34.10
CA VAL A 121 -22.18 -24.42 -34.01
C VAL A 121 -22.36 -23.47 -32.83
N PHE A 122 -23.55 -22.89 -32.64
CA PHE A 122 -23.83 -21.96 -31.55
C PHE A 122 -23.63 -22.61 -30.18
N ILE A 123 -24.14 -23.83 -29.99
CA ILE A 123 -23.94 -24.58 -28.73
C ILE A 123 -22.46 -24.94 -28.55
N SER A 124 -21.78 -25.43 -29.59
CA SER A 124 -20.37 -25.80 -29.51
C SER A 124 -19.47 -24.60 -29.18
N ILE A 125 -19.69 -23.46 -29.84
CA ILE A 125 -18.93 -22.23 -29.61
C ILE A 125 -19.30 -21.63 -28.26
N GLY A 126 -20.58 -21.55 -27.91
CA GLY A 126 -21.04 -20.98 -26.65
C GLY A 126 -20.41 -21.67 -25.43
N PHE A 127 -20.45 -23.01 -25.40
CA PHE A 127 -19.82 -23.77 -24.32
C PHE A 127 -18.29 -23.81 -24.40
N GLY A 128 -17.71 -23.79 -25.62
CA GLY A 128 -16.27 -23.63 -25.79
C GLY A 128 -15.76 -22.30 -25.22
N VAL A 129 -16.44 -21.20 -25.54
CA VAL A 129 -16.15 -19.87 -24.98
C VAL A 129 -16.37 -19.87 -23.46
N ALA A 130 -17.50 -20.38 -22.96
CA ALA A 130 -17.76 -20.45 -21.53
C ALA A 130 -16.64 -21.21 -20.77
N SER A 131 -16.13 -22.31 -21.34
CA SER A 131 -15.03 -23.09 -20.76
C SER A 131 -13.73 -22.28 -20.64
N ILE A 132 -13.38 -21.45 -21.64
CA ILE A 132 -12.23 -20.55 -21.58
C ILE A 132 -12.44 -19.46 -20.53
N PHE A 133 -13.64 -18.90 -20.46
CA PHE A 133 -14.00 -17.86 -19.49
C PHE A 133 -14.06 -18.37 -18.04
N CYS A 134 -14.03 -19.68 -17.78
CA CYS A 134 -13.89 -20.22 -16.44
C CYS A 134 -12.61 -19.73 -15.74
N SER A 135 -11.56 -19.39 -16.50
CA SER A 135 -10.34 -18.78 -15.97
C SER A 135 -10.59 -17.44 -15.25
N ARG A 136 -11.63 -16.69 -15.64
CA ARG A 136 -12.00 -15.45 -14.95
C ARG A 136 -12.54 -15.67 -13.53
N VAL A 137 -12.96 -16.90 -13.22
CA VAL A 137 -13.36 -17.28 -11.86
C VAL A 137 -12.17 -17.25 -10.91
N LEU A 138 -10.93 -17.42 -11.40
CA LEU A 138 -9.70 -17.35 -10.60
C LEU A 138 -9.30 -15.93 -10.18
N GLY A 139 -10.26 -15.01 -10.04
CA GLY A 139 -9.98 -13.72 -9.42
C GLY A 139 -9.07 -12.81 -10.25
N SER A 140 -9.25 -12.74 -11.57
CA SER A 140 -8.68 -11.66 -12.39
C SER A 140 -9.26 -10.26 -12.03
N SER A 141 -9.84 -10.11 -10.84
CA SER A 141 -10.55 -8.95 -10.32
C SER A 141 -10.36 -8.75 -8.81
N ILE A 142 -9.43 -9.48 -8.18
CA ILE A 142 -9.10 -9.32 -6.76
C ILE A 142 -7.59 -9.03 -6.69
N ASP A 143 -7.24 -7.75 -6.58
CA ASP A 143 -5.85 -7.29 -6.33
C ASP A 143 -5.41 -7.49 -4.87
N TYR A 144 -6.30 -8.02 -4.02
CA TYR A 144 -6.12 -8.09 -2.58
C TYR A 144 -6.08 -9.53 -2.07
N PHE A 145 -5.05 -9.85 -1.30
CA PHE A 145 -4.97 -11.10 -0.56
C PHE A 145 -5.17 -10.81 0.92
N LEU A 146 -5.93 -11.66 1.61
CA LEU A 146 -6.00 -11.59 3.05
C LEU A 146 -4.64 -11.99 3.62
N VAL A 147 -4.03 -11.09 4.39
CA VAL A 147 -2.80 -11.37 5.13
C VAL A 147 -3.18 -11.68 6.57
N GLN A 148 -2.76 -12.84 7.06
CA GLN A 148 -2.95 -13.28 8.43
C GLN A 148 -1.61 -13.75 9.00
N SER A 149 -1.01 -12.92 9.84
CA SER A 149 0.22 -13.23 10.56
C SER A 149 -0.08 -13.47 12.04
N PRO A 150 0.58 -14.45 12.70
CA PRO A 150 0.54 -14.54 14.15
C PRO A 150 1.28 -13.36 14.82
N SER A 151 2.15 -12.68 14.08
CA SER A 151 2.90 -11.50 14.49
C SER A 151 2.38 -10.29 13.73
N CYS A 152 1.30 -9.68 14.24
CA CYS A 152 0.77 -8.40 13.78
C CYS A 152 1.10 -7.30 14.79
N GLY A 153 1.36 -6.08 14.30
CA GLY A 153 1.65 -4.92 15.15
C GLY A 153 3.11 -4.49 15.11
N ALA A 154 3.67 -4.16 16.27
CA ALA A 154 5.02 -3.60 16.36
C ALA A 154 6.10 -4.63 16.01
N TRP A 155 7.17 -4.16 15.36
CA TRP A 155 8.34 -4.98 15.11
C TRP A 155 9.11 -5.17 16.42
N LEU A 156 9.06 -6.38 16.96
CA LEU A 156 9.82 -6.75 18.16
C LEU A 156 11.14 -7.38 17.73
N PHE A 157 12.23 -6.87 18.30
CA PHE A 157 13.56 -7.44 18.09
C PHE A 157 13.80 -8.57 19.09
N ASP A 158 14.44 -9.64 18.64
CA ASP A 158 14.76 -10.78 19.51
C ASP A 158 15.78 -10.35 20.57
N THR A 159 15.41 -10.46 21.85
CA THR A 159 16.25 -10.06 22.99
C THR A 159 16.78 -11.26 23.78
N SER A 160 16.62 -12.48 23.26
CA SER A 160 16.92 -13.72 23.98
C SER A 160 18.40 -13.89 24.35
N ASN A 161 19.34 -13.44 23.50
CA ASN A 161 20.77 -13.58 23.72
C ASN A 161 21.46 -12.24 24.05
N ALA A 162 22.49 -12.27 24.90
CA ALA A 162 23.22 -11.07 25.33
C ALA A 162 23.95 -10.33 24.19
N GLU A 163 24.49 -11.05 23.20
CA GLU A 163 25.04 -10.45 21.97
C GLU A 163 23.95 -9.80 21.11
N THR A 164 22.76 -10.39 21.06
CA THR A 164 21.63 -9.81 20.33
C THR A 164 21.14 -8.54 21.03
N LYS A 165 21.18 -8.47 22.38
CA LYS A 165 20.86 -7.27 23.16
C LYS A 165 21.74 -6.07 22.81
N LEU A 166 23.05 -6.26 22.65
CA LEU A 166 23.98 -5.19 22.25
C LEU A 166 23.68 -4.68 20.83
N ASN A 167 23.20 -5.56 19.95
CA ASN A 167 22.81 -5.22 18.57
C ASN A 167 21.40 -4.64 18.45
N LEU A 168 20.57 -4.63 19.50
CA LEU A 168 19.19 -4.13 19.44
C LEU A 168 19.10 -2.66 19.05
N SER A 169 20.00 -1.82 19.58
CA SER A 169 20.02 -0.39 19.24
C SER A 169 20.32 -0.20 17.75
N ILE A 170 21.31 -0.90 17.21
CA ILE A 170 21.69 -0.86 15.80
C ILE A 170 20.56 -1.43 14.91
N GLN A 171 19.97 -2.56 15.28
CA GLN A 171 18.85 -3.17 14.55
C GLN A 171 17.61 -2.28 14.56
N SER A 172 17.29 -1.66 15.70
CA SER A 172 16.16 -0.72 15.80
C SER A 172 16.39 0.54 14.98
N GLN A 173 17.59 1.14 15.06
CA GLN A 173 17.94 2.31 14.26
C GLN A 173 17.91 2.01 12.77
N SER A 174 18.52 0.90 12.33
CA SER A 174 18.50 0.49 10.92
C SER A 174 17.08 0.23 10.41
N LYS A 175 16.21 -0.39 11.20
CA LYS A 175 14.80 -0.58 10.86
C LYS A 175 14.06 0.76 10.74
N MET A 176 14.20 1.63 11.73
CA MET A 176 13.58 2.96 11.72
C MET A 176 14.06 3.79 10.53
N LEU A 177 15.36 3.77 10.24
CA LEU A 177 15.94 4.45 9.08
C LEU A 177 15.38 3.90 7.77
N SER A 178 15.28 2.56 7.64
CA SER A 178 14.69 1.91 6.48
C SER A 178 13.22 2.29 6.29
N ASP A 179 12.45 2.34 7.37
CA ASP A 179 11.04 2.71 7.34
C ASP A 179 10.86 4.18 6.98
N ALA A 180 11.63 5.08 7.62
CA ALA A 180 11.60 6.51 7.34
C ALA A 180 12.01 6.82 5.90
N SER A 181 13.03 6.13 5.37
CA SER A 181 13.46 6.28 3.99
C SER A 181 12.37 5.83 3.02
N SER A 182 11.77 4.66 3.27
CA SER A 182 10.68 4.13 2.45
C SER A 182 9.43 5.02 2.49
N ALA A 183 9.10 5.56 3.67
CA ALA A 183 7.99 6.49 3.84
C ALA A 183 8.24 7.83 3.12
N ALA A 184 9.46 8.36 3.20
CA ALA A 184 9.84 9.59 2.51
C ALA A 184 9.78 9.42 0.98
N ASP A 185 10.23 8.27 0.46
CA ASP A 185 10.16 7.97 -0.97
C ASP A 185 8.71 7.80 -1.44
N TYR A 186 7.87 7.14 -0.64
CA TYR A 186 6.43 7.05 -0.91
C TYR A 186 5.80 8.44 -0.91
N ALA A 187 6.08 9.28 0.09
CA ALA A 187 5.55 10.63 0.20
C ALA A 187 5.89 11.47 -1.03
N ARG A 188 7.16 11.49 -1.45
CA ARG A 188 7.61 12.25 -2.63
C ARG A 188 6.97 11.76 -3.93
N THR A 189 6.73 10.45 -4.04
CA THR A 189 6.22 9.84 -5.28
C THR A 189 4.70 9.95 -5.39
N CYS A 190 4.01 9.78 -4.27
CA CYS A 190 2.58 9.53 -4.25
C CYS A 190 1.76 10.69 -3.67
N TYR A 191 2.33 11.66 -2.97
CA TYR A 191 1.59 12.84 -2.49
C TYR A 191 1.81 14.06 -3.41
N ASN A 192 0.75 14.86 -3.60
CA ASN A 192 0.74 16.03 -4.48
C ASN A 192 1.12 15.73 -5.95
N THR A 193 0.92 14.50 -6.40
CA THR A 193 1.15 14.07 -7.79
C THR A 193 -0.17 13.76 -8.49
N THR A 194 -0.28 14.13 -9.76
CA THR A 194 -1.47 13.88 -10.58
C THR A 194 -1.51 12.47 -11.16
N ASN A 195 -0.40 11.73 -11.11
CA ASN A 195 -0.28 10.40 -11.70
C ASN A 195 -0.12 9.31 -10.63
N LEU A 196 -1.22 8.97 -9.98
CA LEU A 196 -1.30 7.93 -8.95
C LEU A 196 -1.30 6.49 -9.52
N SER A 197 -1.23 6.35 -10.85
CA SER A 197 -1.33 5.07 -11.56
C SER A 197 -0.09 4.17 -11.40
N GLY A 198 0.96 4.66 -10.74
CA GLY A 198 2.18 3.90 -10.48
C GLY A 198 1.94 2.77 -9.48
N ARG A 199 2.47 1.57 -9.78
CA ARG A 199 2.38 0.38 -8.90
C ARG A 199 2.90 0.62 -7.47
N GLN A 200 3.80 1.59 -7.31
CA GLN A 200 4.34 2.02 -6.01
C GLN A 200 3.28 2.70 -5.12
N CYS A 201 2.33 3.43 -5.69
CA CYS A 201 1.29 4.13 -4.93
C CYS A 201 0.13 3.20 -4.55
N GLY A 202 -0.07 2.09 -5.27
CA GLY A 202 -1.09 1.06 -5.00
C GLY A 202 -0.67 0.01 -3.96
N VAL A 203 0.37 0.25 -3.17
CA VAL A 203 0.79 -0.66 -2.08
C VAL A 203 -0.17 -0.59 -0.89
N PHE A 204 -0.76 0.59 -0.63
CA PHE A 204 -1.77 0.79 0.40
C PHE A 204 -3.18 0.82 -0.21
N PRO A 205 -4.23 0.53 0.57
CA PRO A 205 -5.62 0.59 0.11
C PRO A 205 -5.99 1.97 -0.45
N THR A 206 -5.55 3.02 0.24
CA THR A 206 -5.68 4.41 -0.18
C THR A 206 -4.29 4.98 -0.44
N SER A 207 -4.07 5.59 -1.61
CA SER A 207 -2.76 6.09 -2.03
C SER A 207 -2.36 7.42 -1.37
N GLN A 208 -3.35 8.22 -0.95
CA GLN A 208 -3.15 9.49 -0.28
C GLN A 208 -4.16 9.62 0.86
N ILE A 209 -3.70 9.94 2.06
CA ILE A 209 -4.56 10.31 3.16
C ILE A 209 -4.79 11.81 3.08
N GLU A 210 -6.05 12.25 2.99
CA GLU A 210 -6.37 13.68 3.05
C GLU A 210 -6.26 14.19 4.49
N TRP A 211 -5.84 15.44 4.64
CA TRP A 211 -5.84 16.15 5.93
C TRP A 211 -6.19 17.61 5.75
N SER A 212 -6.75 18.19 6.81
CA SER A 212 -6.94 19.63 6.93
C SER A 212 -5.72 20.27 7.58
N THR A 213 -5.45 21.53 7.22
CA THR A 213 -4.32 22.30 7.74
C THR A 213 -4.80 23.53 8.50
N ASN A 214 -4.17 23.81 9.63
CA ASN A 214 -4.35 25.05 10.37
C ASN A 214 -2.97 25.70 10.60
N LEU A 215 -2.76 26.86 9.96
CA LEU A 215 -1.51 27.61 10.01
C LEU A 215 -1.39 28.51 11.26
N ASN A 216 -2.49 28.71 11.98
CA ASN A 216 -2.58 29.55 13.17
C ASN A 216 -2.93 28.73 14.42
N ALA A 217 -2.38 27.51 14.51
CA ALA A 217 -2.63 26.64 15.65
C ALA A 217 -1.87 27.14 16.87
N SER A 218 -2.38 26.81 18.05
CA SER A 218 -1.69 27.11 19.31
C SER A 218 -0.39 26.32 19.42
N CYS A 219 0.64 26.95 19.98
CA CYS A 219 1.88 26.28 20.34
C CYS A 219 1.56 25.07 21.22
N PRO A 220 1.99 23.85 20.86
CA PRO A 220 1.63 22.67 21.62
C PRO A 220 2.42 22.56 22.93
N PHE A 221 3.47 23.37 23.10
CA PHE A 221 4.35 23.40 24.27
C PHE A 221 3.98 24.54 25.24
N LYS A 222 4.73 24.67 26.33
CA LYS A 222 4.55 25.76 27.28
C LYS A 222 4.65 27.13 26.59
N ASN A 223 3.89 28.10 27.09
CA ASN A 223 3.91 29.47 26.60
C ASN A 223 5.34 30.01 26.56
N GLY A 224 5.72 30.57 25.41
CA GLY A 224 7.03 31.18 25.19
C GLY A 224 8.11 30.21 24.72
N THR A 225 7.83 28.90 24.67
CA THR A 225 8.76 27.88 24.15
C THR A 225 8.86 27.92 22.62
N CYS A 226 7.75 28.18 21.92
CA CYS A 226 7.75 28.31 20.46
C CYS A 226 8.45 29.60 19.99
N ALA A 227 9.13 29.53 18.84
CA ALA A 227 9.96 30.60 18.29
C ALA A 227 9.20 31.90 18.01
N PHE A 228 8.07 31.78 17.33
CA PHE A 228 7.24 32.89 16.87
C PHE A 228 6.28 33.33 17.98
N SER A 229 4.96 33.18 17.77
CA SER A 229 3.94 33.36 18.80
C SER A 229 3.41 32.02 19.30
N ASP A 230 2.65 32.06 20.39
CA ASP A 230 1.91 30.88 20.87
C ASP A 230 0.72 30.50 19.98
N THR A 231 0.55 31.14 18.82
CA THR A 231 -0.53 30.89 17.85
C THR A 231 -0.01 30.72 16.42
N ALA A 232 1.28 30.48 16.25
CA ALA A 232 1.95 30.33 14.96
C ALA A 232 2.46 28.90 14.75
N ALA A 233 1.77 27.91 15.33
CA ALA A 233 2.06 26.50 15.08
C ALA A 233 1.31 26.01 13.82
N TYR A 234 1.89 25.01 13.17
CA TYR A 234 1.33 24.33 12.02
C TYR A 234 0.67 23.03 12.48
N GLN A 235 -0.63 22.89 12.25
CA GLN A 235 -1.39 21.69 12.60
C GLN A 235 -1.91 20.99 11.35
N MET A 236 -1.78 19.67 11.33
CA MET A 236 -2.38 18.76 10.36
C MET A 236 -3.34 17.82 11.07
N ASP A 237 -4.53 17.64 10.50
CA ASP A 237 -5.57 16.77 11.06
C ASP A 237 -6.19 15.91 9.96
N THR A 238 -6.03 14.59 10.09
CA THR A 238 -6.54 13.61 9.13
C THR A 238 -8.07 13.47 9.15
N GLY A 239 -8.74 14.01 10.17
CA GLY A 239 -10.10 13.60 10.48
C GLY A 239 -10.18 12.11 10.85
N TYR A 240 -11.40 11.57 10.87
CA TYR A 240 -11.63 10.16 11.18
C TYR A 240 -11.38 9.27 9.95
N LEU A 241 -10.38 8.40 10.05
CA LEU A 241 -10.00 7.42 9.05
C LEU A 241 -10.61 6.06 9.39
N ASP A 242 -11.35 5.47 8.45
CA ASP A 242 -11.90 4.13 8.61
C ASP A 242 -10.79 3.07 8.50
N SER A 243 -10.68 2.19 9.51
CA SER A 243 -9.65 1.13 9.56
C SER A 243 -9.67 0.16 8.38
N HIS A 244 -10.83 -0.04 7.77
CA HIS A 244 -11.00 -0.93 6.62
C HIS A 244 -10.63 -0.22 5.33
N GLU A 245 -11.22 0.95 5.09
CA GLU A 245 -11.06 1.67 3.81
C GLU A 245 -9.65 2.26 3.66
N VAL A 246 -9.09 2.83 4.74
CA VAL A 246 -7.81 3.53 4.69
C VAL A 246 -6.65 2.63 5.11
N LEU A 247 -6.80 1.88 6.21
CA LEU A 247 -5.73 1.08 6.80
C LEU A 247 -5.72 -0.39 6.30
N GLY A 248 -6.75 -0.82 5.59
CA GLY A 248 -6.81 -2.16 4.97
C GLY A 248 -7.14 -3.30 5.93
N ILE A 249 -7.64 -2.98 7.13
CA ILE A 249 -8.05 -3.98 8.11
C ILE A 249 -9.38 -4.58 7.68
N ASN A 250 -9.38 -5.85 7.25
CA ASN A 250 -10.57 -6.52 6.73
C ASN A 250 -11.61 -6.87 7.82
N ALA A 251 -12.38 -5.87 8.28
CA ALA A 251 -13.41 -5.99 9.33
C ALA A 251 -14.82 -5.68 8.82
N LYS A 252 -15.84 -6.25 9.47
CA LYS A 252 -17.26 -5.92 9.21
C LYS A 252 -17.57 -4.49 9.68
N PRO A 253 -18.61 -3.81 9.14
CA PRO A 253 -18.93 -2.43 9.52
C PRO A 253 -19.06 -2.17 11.03
N ASP A 254 -19.58 -3.15 11.78
CA ASP A 254 -19.75 -3.13 13.24
C ASP A 254 -18.48 -3.44 14.05
N GLU A 255 -17.41 -3.85 13.38
CA GLU A 255 -16.10 -4.20 13.95
C GLU A 255 -15.00 -3.24 13.47
N ARG A 256 -15.35 -2.19 12.70
CA ARG A 256 -14.41 -1.19 12.19
C ARG A 256 -14.18 -0.13 13.25
N ILE A 257 -12.93 0.34 13.32
CA ILE A 257 -12.57 1.47 14.16
C ILE A 257 -12.25 2.68 13.29
N ALA A 258 -12.55 3.87 13.82
CA ALA A 258 -12.10 5.14 13.26
C ALA A 258 -10.83 5.59 13.98
N VAL A 259 -9.81 5.96 13.20
CA VAL A 259 -8.52 6.46 13.69
C VAL A 259 -8.36 7.91 13.24
N ARG A 260 -8.00 8.82 14.14
CA ARG A 260 -7.64 10.19 13.80
C ARG A 260 -6.27 10.52 14.33
N LYS A 261 -5.43 11.10 13.47
CA LYS A 261 -4.12 11.64 13.85
C LYS A 261 -4.14 13.16 13.70
N VAL A 262 -3.73 13.85 14.76
CA VAL A 262 -3.47 15.29 14.74
C VAL A 262 -1.99 15.52 15.05
N ALA A 263 -1.29 16.17 14.14
CA ALA A 263 0.12 16.53 14.31
C ALA A 263 0.22 18.05 14.39
N THR A 264 0.70 18.58 15.53
CA THR A 264 0.93 20.02 15.70
C THR A 264 2.41 20.29 15.88
N CYS A 265 3.01 21.04 14.96
CA CYS A 265 4.43 21.31 14.89
C CYS A 265 4.72 22.81 15.00
N ALA A 266 5.80 23.17 15.69
CA ALA A 266 6.27 24.54 15.78
C ALA A 266 7.79 24.60 15.93
N PRO A 267 8.46 25.61 15.37
CA PRO A 267 9.86 25.86 15.69
C PRO A 267 10.01 26.28 17.15
N ILE A 268 11.10 25.86 17.80
CA ILE A 268 11.35 26.07 19.22
C ILE A 268 12.46 27.12 19.41
N ARG A 269 12.31 27.98 20.43
CA ARG A 269 13.39 28.88 20.88
C ARG A 269 14.47 28.06 21.54
N ALA A 270 15.60 27.90 20.85
CA ALA A 270 16.70 27.07 21.35
C ALA A 270 17.49 27.73 22.50
N HIS A 271 17.66 29.07 22.46
CA HIS A 271 18.55 29.81 23.37
C HIS A 271 18.31 29.54 24.88
N PRO A 272 17.08 29.45 25.41
CA PRO A 272 16.86 29.15 26.82
C PRO A 272 17.37 27.77 27.26
N TYR A 273 17.54 26.85 26.31
CA TYR A 273 17.95 25.46 26.55
C TYR A 273 19.41 25.20 26.17
N MET A 274 20.15 26.24 25.72
CA MET A 274 21.55 26.11 25.34
C MET A 274 22.47 26.32 26.55
N LYS A 275 23.49 25.46 26.68
CA LYS A 275 24.61 25.60 27.59
C LYS A 275 25.91 25.52 26.80
N ASP A 276 26.75 26.53 26.96
CA ASP A 276 28.13 26.43 26.49
C ASP A 276 28.82 25.34 27.31
N ASP A 277 29.47 24.41 26.60
CA ASP A 277 30.24 23.34 27.22
C ASP A 277 31.60 23.20 26.52
N ASN A 278 32.55 22.63 27.23
CA ASN A 278 33.93 22.49 26.78
C ASN A 278 34.35 21.04 27.01
N ILE A 279 34.16 20.20 25.99
CA ILE A 279 34.48 18.78 26.10
C ILE A 279 36.01 18.63 26.09
N THR A 280 36.55 17.98 27.11
CA THR A 280 37.93 17.47 27.09
C THR A 280 37.89 16.06 26.53
N VAL A 281 38.53 15.84 25.38
CA VAL A 281 38.57 14.49 24.77
C VAL A 281 39.51 13.61 25.62
N PRO A 282 39.07 12.43 26.10
CA PRO A 282 39.92 11.56 26.89
C PRO A 282 41.19 11.16 26.12
N GLY A 283 42.36 11.58 26.60
CA GLY A 283 43.65 11.32 25.95
C GLY A 283 44.21 12.47 25.10
N GLU A 284 43.50 13.59 24.99
CA GLU A 284 44.01 14.84 24.41
C GLU A 284 43.86 16.01 25.39
N GLU A 285 44.84 16.92 25.43
CA GLU A 285 44.77 18.17 26.21
C GLU A 285 43.89 19.24 25.53
N THR A 286 43.35 18.95 24.34
CA THR A 286 42.56 19.89 23.54
C THR A 286 41.12 19.99 24.05
N ILE A 287 40.75 21.20 24.48
CA ILE A 287 39.37 21.56 24.81
C ILE A 287 38.61 21.82 23.51
N ASN A 288 37.60 21.00 23.22
CA ASN A 288 36.72 21.19 22.08
C ASN A 288 35.47 21.99 22.52
N PRO A 289 35.27 23.20 22.01
CA PRO A 289 34.11 24.00 22.38
C PRO A 289 32.84 23.38 21.78
N SER A 290 31.84 23.17 22.61
CA SER A 290 30.56 22.58 22.23
C SER A 290 29.38 23.37 22.81
N ILE A 291 28.20 23.10 22.27
CA ILE A 291 26.95 23.62 22.80
C ILE A 291 26.07 22.42 23.14
N ARG A 292 25.68 22.31 24.40
CA ARG A 292 24.71 21.31 24.86
C ARG A 292 23.30 21.90 24.85
N PHE A 293 22.34 21.09 24.42
CA PHE A 293 20.92 21.41 24.43
C PHE A 293 20.23 20.60 25.54
N GLU A 294 19.81 21.28 26.60
CA GLU A 294 19.19 20.69 27.78
C GLU A 294 17.66 20.61 27.65
N MET A 295 17.18 19.78 26.73
CA MET A 295 15.75 19.68 26.38
C MET A 295 15.08 18.40 26.92
N GLY A 296 15.82 17.57 27.67
CA GLY A 296 15.35 16.29 28.17
C GLY A 296 16.47 15.26 28.32
N ALA A 297 16.24 14.27 29.17
CA ALA A 297 17.23 13.24 29.50
C ALA A 297 17.18 12.09 28.50
N LEU A 298 18.35 11.63 28.04
CA LEU A 298 18.48 10.38 27.29
C LEU A 298 18.54 9.17 28.24
N LEU A 299 18.07 8.00 27.78
CA LEU A 299 18.16 6.76 28.56
C LEU A 299 19.60 6.48 29.00
N ASN A 300 19.77 6.11 30.27
CA ASN A 300 21.06 5.74 30.88
C ASN A 300 22.08 6.89 30.96
N GLU A 301 21.67 8.12 30.68
CA GLU A 301 22.50 9.31 30.91
C GLU A 301 22.02 10.07 32.16
N THR A 302 22.97 10.59 32.92
CA THR A 302 22.71 11.46 34.06
C THR A 302 22.74 12.91 33.59
N GLY A 303 21.58 13.57 33.56
CA GLY A 303 21.42 14.96 33.15
C GLY A 303 20.27 15.19 32.19
N ASN A 304 20.02 16.45 31.85
CA ASN A 304 18.95 16.85 30.91
C ASN A 304 19.48 17.08 29.48
N THR A 305 20.68 16.60 29.17
CA THR A 305 21.30 16.76 27.85
C THR A 305 20.58 15.91 26.82
N THR A 306 20.03 16.57 25.81
CA THR A 306 19.34 15.92 24.68
C THR A 306 20.24 15.79 23.47
N PHE A 307 21.07 16.80 23.22
CA PHE A 307 21.93 16.88 22.05
C PHE A 307 23.14 17.75 22.35
N GLU A 308 24.25 17.44 21.69
CA GLU A 308 25.48 18.19 21.77
C GLU A 308 25.99 18.53 20.38
N TYR A 309 26.29 19.81 20.19
CA TYR A 309 26.81 20.34 18.95
C TYR A 309 28.27 20.74 19.10
N ASN A 310 29.16 20.11 18.34
CA ASN A 310 30.57 20.51 18.28
C ASN A 310 30.74 21.74 17.38
N LEU A 311 31.29 22.83 17.91
CA LEU A 311 31.48 24.08 17.17
C LEU A 311 32.51 23.97 16.04
N LEU A 312 33.42 22.99 16.11
CA LEU A 312 34.38 22.72 15.03
C LEU A 312 33.70 22.18 13.77
N SER A 313 32.51 21.60 13.87
CA SER A 313 31.74 21.10 12.71
C SER A 313 31.49 22.16 11.64
N ARG A 314 31.56 23.46 12.00
CA ARG A 314 31.50 24.58 11.06
C ARG A 314 32.69 24.63 10.08
N TYR A 315 33.86 24.15 10.49
CA TYR A 315 35.11 24.27 9.73
C TYR A 315 35.54 22.98 9.03
N CYS A 316 34.92 21.86 9.36
CA CYS A 316 35.33 20.53 8.90
C CYS A 316 34.73 20.09 7.55
N GLN A 317 34.13 21.01 6.78
CA GLN A 317 33.43 20.71 5.51
C GLN A 317 32.32 19.66 5.66
N ILE A 318 31.64 19.66 6.80
CA ILE A 318 30.56 18.73 7.10
C ILE A 318 29.26 19.32 6.54
N GLY A 319 28.51 18.49 5.80
CA GLY A 319 27.18 18.84 5.28
C GLY A 319 26.13 18.99 6.39
N PRO A 320 24.89 19.37 6.05
CA PRO A 320 23.85 19.51 7.06
C PRO A 320 23.48 18.15 7.66
N ASP A 321 23.11 18.15 8.94
CA ASP A 321 22.70 16.95 9.67
C ASP A 321 21.35 17.16 10.35
N LEU A 322 20.55 16.10 10.46
CA LEU A 322 19.25 16.11 11.12
C LEU A 322 19.21 14.98 12.15
N GLN A 323 19.13 15.36 13.42
CA GLN A 323 18.90 14.43 14.50
C GLN A 323 17.47 14.53 15.00
N THR A 324 16.90 13.38 15.38
CA THR A 324 15.54 13.31 15.90
C THR A 324 15.56 12.59 17.23
N VAL A 325 14.91 13.18 18.24
CA VAL A 325 14.60 12.51 19.50
C VAL A 325 13.10 12.45 19.68
N THR A 326 12.62 11.39 20.31
CA THR A 326 11.19 11.16 20.50
C THR A 326 10.93 10.51 21.84
N ASP A 327 9.82 10.90 22.48
CA ASP A 327 9.30 10.22 23.67
C ASP A 327 8.43 8.99 23.31
N MET A 328 8.32 8.68 22.00
CA MET A 328 7.61 7.53 21.47
C MET A 328 8.36 6.21 21.68
N GLY A 329 7.59 5.13 21.86
CA GLY A 329 8.06 3.75 21.79
C GLY A 329 8.20 3.03 23.14
N ILE A 330 8.43 1.71 23.05
CA ILE A 330 8.49 0.78 24.19
C ILE A 330 9.70 1.07 25.09
N SER A 331 10.77 1.62 24.52
CA SER A 331 12.02 1.90 25.24
C SER A 331 12.09 3.31 25.83
N ARG A 332 11.26 4.29 25.39
CA ARG A 332 11.37 5.73 25.70
C ARG A 332 12.82 6.22 25.80
N THR A 333 13.49 6.38 24.66
CA THR A 333 14.92 6.75 24.58
C THR A 333 15.23 8.16 25.07
N TRP A 334 14.21 9.00 25.19
CA TRP A 334 14.33 10.38 25.60
C TRP A 334 13.11 10.79 26.44
N SER A 335 13.35 11.56 27.50
CA SER A 335 12.32 12.10 28.38
C SER A 335 12.36 13.63 28.34
N PRO A 336 11.34 14.30 27.79
CA PRO A 336 11.32 15.76 27.65
C PRO A 336 11.32 16.48 29.01
N ILE A 337 11.89 17.68 29.04
CA ILE A 337 11.71 18.62 30.17
C ILE A 337 10.24 19.07 30.30
N PRO A 338 9.80 19.59 31.46
CA PRO A 338 8.42 20.00 31.68
C PRO A 338 7.86 21.01 30.66
N ASP A 339 8.72 21.86 30.07
CA ASP A 339 8.31 22.83 29.06
C ASP A 339 7.86 22.19 27.74
N LEU A 340 8.40 21.01 27.43
CA LEU A 340 8.14 20.26 26.20
C LEU A 340 7.21 19.06 26.44
N GLN A 341 6.96 18.72 27.69
CA GLN A 341 6.18 17.55 28.07
C GLN A 341 4.69 17.74 27.77
N ARG A 342 4.06 16.68 27.26
CA ARG A 342 2.61 16.61 27.02
C ARG A 342 2.01 15.34 27.60
N ALA A 343 0.78 15.46 28.11
CA ALA A 343 0.03 14.34 28.66
C ALA A 343 -0.91 13.69 27.63
N ASP A 344 -1.29 14.44 26.60
CA ASP A 344 -2.30 14.10 25.61
C ASP A 344 -1.72 13.83 24.22
N GLY A 345 -0.41 13.60 24.12
CA GLY A 345 0.28 13.38 22.86
C GLY A 345 1.72 12.94 23.06
N GLN A 346 2.36 12.58 21.96
CA GLN A 346 3.74 12.16 21.88
C GLN A 346 4.58 13.25 21.24
N VAL A 347 5.75 13.53 21.82
CA VAL A 347 6.64 14.61 21.43
C VAL A 347 7.79 14.07 20.60
N SER A 348 8.05 14.71 19.48
CA SER A 348 9.27 14.52 18.69
C SER A 348 9.96 15.85 18.49
N LEU A 349 11.27 15.89 18.72
CA LEU A 349 12.11 17.03 18.41
C LEU A 349 13.03 16.69 17.24
N PHE A 350 13.22 17.68 16.39
CA PHE A 350 14.08 17.64 15.24
C PHE A 350 15.13 18.73 15.41
N LEU A 351 16.39 18.31 15.47
CA LEU A 351 17.55 19.18 15.66
C LEU A 351 18.33 19.21 14.36
N PHE A 352 18.22 20.31 13.64
CA PHE A 352 18.82 20.51 12.34
C PHE A 352 20.11 21.31 12.46
N SER A 353 21.24 20.66 12.23
CA SER A 353 22.57 21.26 12.27
C SER A 353 23.01 21.67 10.86
N GLN A 354 23.33 22.96 10.67
CA GLN A 354 23.72 23.47 9.35
C GLN A 354 25.21 23.25 9.02
N ASN A 355 26.04 23.00 10.05
CA ASN A 355 27.46 22.66 9.94
C ASN A 355 28.28 23.63 9.08
N SER A 356 28.93 23.17 8.00
CA SER A 356 29.77 24.00 7.11
C SER A 356 29.01 24.64 5.96
N VAL A 357 27.69 24.45 5.86
CA VAL A 357 26.88 24.93 4.72
C VAL A 357 26.83 26.46 4.70
N LYS A 358 26.98 27.01 3.48
CA LYS A 358 26.84 28.44 3.16
C LYS A 358 25.73 28.60 2.11
N TYR A 359 25.01 29.70 2.18
CA TYR A 359 23.91 29.97 1.27
C TYR A 359 24.31 30.99 0.22
N ALA A 360 23.91 30.76 -1.04
CA ALA A 360 24.14 31.72 -2.12
C ALA A 360 23.21 32.94 -2.06
N HIS A 361 22.07 32.79 -1.39
CA HIS A 361 21.04 33.81 -1.24
C HIS A 361 20.57 33.88 0.22
N PRO A 362 20.08 35.04 0.69
CA PRO A 362 19.53 35.14 2.02
C PRO A 362 18.27 34.28 2.15
N ASN A 363 18.06 33.68 3.33
CA ASN A 363 16.90 32.85 3.64
C ASN A 363 16.31 33.23 5.00
N ASP A 364 15.00 33.48 5.02
CA ASP A 364 14.23 33.88 6.21
C ASP A 364 13.43 32.75 6.85
N ASP A 365 13.44 31.54 6.26
CA ASP A 365 12.90 30.34 6.91
C ASP A 365 13.59 30.11 8.26
N TYR A 366 12.86 29.83 9.34
CA TYR A 366 13.46 29.72 10.67
C TYR A 366 14.47 28.57 10.78
N VAL A 367 14.20 27.43 10.14
CA VAL A 367 15.06 26.24 10.18
C VAL A 367 16.33 26.48 9.38
N PHE A 368 16.19 27.11 8.21
CA PHE A 368 17.29 27.38 7.28
C PHE A 368 17.77 28.84 7.32
N LYS A 369 17.53 29.55 8.42
CA LYS A 369 17.71 30.99 8.49
C LYS A 369 19.17 31.36 8.22
N ALA A 370 19.39 32.14 7.19
CA ALA A 370 20.71 32.57 6.75
C ALA A 370 20.64 33.98 6.17
N ASN A 371 20.86 34.98 7.01
CA ASN A 371 20.85 36.39 6.59
C ASN A 371 22.13 37.15 6.96
N LYS A 372 23.15 36.45 7.48
CA LYS A 372 24.43 37.05 7.83
C LYS A 372 25.35 37.02 6.62
N SER A 373 25.43 38.11 5.85
CA SER A 373 26.32 38.19 4.70
C SER A 373 27.79 38.07 5.13
N ASN A 374 28.54 37.24 4.41
CA ASN A 374 29.97 37.03 4.56
C ASN A 374 30.62 37.10 3.18
N ILE A 375 31.62 37.96 3.02
CA ILE A 375 32.28 38.21 1.75
C ILE A 375 33.51 37.30 1.68
N VAL A 376 33.53 36.37 0.73
CA VAL A 376 34.65 35.46 0.49
C VAL A 376 35.20 35.73 -0.91
N GLY A 377 36.28 36.51 -0.97
CA GLY A 377 36.79 37.02 -2.25
C GLY A 377 35.79 37.97 -2.91
N GLU A 378 35.38 37.68 -4.14
CA GLU A 378 34.35 38.45 -4.88
C GLU A 378 32.93 37.90 -4.71
N ILE A 379 32.74 36.81 -3.96
CA ILE A 379 31.43 36.16 -3.79
C ILE A 379 30.84 36.55 -2.44
N ILE A 380 29.57 36.97 -2.45
CA ILE A 380 28.78 37.18 -1.24
C ILE A 380 28.08 35.85 -0.92
N LEU A 381 28.39 35.29 0.24
CA LEU A 381 27.71 34.13 0.80
C LEU A 381 26.95 34.55 2.06
N TYR A 382 25.95 33.77 2.44
CA TYR A 382 25.16 34.01 3.64
C TYR A 382 25.41 32.89 4.65
N ASP A 383 25.82 33.28 5.84
CA ASP A 383 25.99 32.43 7.00
C ASP A 383 24.66 32.25 7.71
N TYR A 384 24.47 31.04 8.26
CA TYR A 384 23.33 30.71 9.08
C TYR A 384 23.28 31.54 10.37
N ASN A 385 22.06 31.74 10.86
CA ASN A 385 21.82 32.50 12.08
C ASN A 385 21.97 31.66 13.34
N TYR A 386 21.65 30.36 13.24
CA TYR A 386 21.65 29.40 14.34
C TYR A 386 22.52 28.20 13.97
N TYR A 387 23.36 27.75 14.90
CA TYR A 387 24.16 26.51 14.71
C TYR A 387 23.25 25.29 14.51
N VAL A 388 22.23 25.22 15.37
CA VAL A 388 21.20 24.19 15.37
C VAL A 388 19.85 24.89 15.39
N ALA A 389 19.01 24.61 14.40
CA ALA A 389 17.61 25.00 14.41
C ALA A 389 16.77 23.83 14.95
N ILE A 390 15.81 24.14 15.81
CA ILE A 390 15.00 23.12 16.50
C ILE A 390 13.55 23.34 16.17
N PHE A 391 12.85 22.27 15.80
CA PHE A 391 11.39 22.25 15.73
C PHE A 391 10.85 21.02 16.44
N GLY A 392 9.69 21.16 17.07
CA GLY A 392 9.03 20.09 17.80
C GLY A 392 7.65 19.84 17.25
N CYS A 393 7.25 18.58 17.26
CA CYS A 393 5.91 18.14 16.88
C CYS A 393 5.28 17.35 18.02
N VAL A 394 3.98 17.54 18.22
CA VAL A 394 3.15 16.73 19.09
C VAL A 394 2.15 15.96 18.25
N ASP A 395 2.28 14.63 18.27
CA ASP A 395 1.37 13.69 17.63
C ASP A 395 0.31 13.21 18.62
N GLN A 396 -0.96 13.40 18.27
CA GLN A 396 -2.12 12.97 19.05
C GLN A 396 -2.91 11.95 18.24
N TYR A 397 -3.33 10.87 18.89
CA TYR A 397 -4.11 9.80 18.28
C TYR A 397 -5.44 9.65 19.00
N GLN A 398 -6.52 9.55 18.23
CA GLN A 398 -7.85 9.21 18.72
C GLN A 398 -8.31 7.91 18.05
N LEU A 399 -8.79 6.98 18.87
CA LEU A 399 -9.39 5.72 18.42
C LEU A 399 -10.85 5.73 18.85
N CYS A 400 -11.76 5.55 17.90
CA CYS A 400 -13.20 5.46 18.14
C CYS A 400 -13.73 4.14 17.57
N ASN A 401 -14.68 3.54 18.25
CA ASN A 401 -15.40 2.33 17.81
C ASN A 401 -16.90 2.63 17.82
#